data_AF-G5J5B0-F1
#
_entry.id   AF-G5J5B0-F1
#
_cell.length_a   1.000
_cell.length_b   1.000
_cell.length_c   1.000
_cell.angle_alpha   90.00
_cell.angle_beta   90.00
_cell.angle_gamma   90.00
#
_symmetry.space_group_name_H-M   'P 1'
#
loop_
_entity.id
_entity.type
_entity.pdbx_description
1 polymer ?
#
loop_
_entity_poly.entity_id
_entity_poly.type
_entity_poly.pdbx_seq_one_letter_code
_entity_poly.pdbx_strand_id
1 'polypeptide(L)'
;MNKQINQISGLFQESREPITKIKAISLHQPYASLIAMGLKKFETRSWSTNYRGKLVICAAKKNTLQQQSNYETLANSLLLDLTVHPWSSLPKGMAIAVCDLTDCIQMTESFISEQSEQEQLCGHWESGRFAWKLENVQPFPQPVPIKGKQGLWKIPPDEFERLCGDGFSTSTIIPEVVNNQALTDTEELTYEEERDRLHLERKVERAFYEAGKALQELRERRLYRNTHKTFESYCQERFGHSRQKANFLIAGAKAYENLTTNCCQTDPENLTTNGTQTETETQMTTNGCQNQDELPTSLTTNGTQNPEVEMTTNGRQTEMAKMTTNGRQILPTSEGQVRPLTKLEPDQQREAWALAVEQAGGKVPSGRIVKSIVSQIRERNPIPNPWRKGEVAMIIVKDNPDLRGKGGCWCVITEVHNFSCTVRLWDGNYQVKPENLKDLPYSNEQEEEVRKLCDRLSSLYSPEMEDTAKAVLASLGRIDRPWLTDIEESLL
;
A
#
# COMPACT_ATOMS: atom_id res chain seq x y z
N MET A 1 -6.51 -17.07 60.15
CA MET A 1 -7.50 -16.85 59.06
C MET A 1 -7.69 -15.35 58.85
N ASN A 2 -8.18 -14.91 57.69
CA ASN A 2 -8.51 -13.52 57.35
C ASN A 2 -7.37 -12.47 57.45
N LYS A 3 -6.23 -12.73 56.80
CA LYS A 3 -5.29 -11.64 56.42
C LYS A 3 -4.42 -11.90 55.18
N GLN A 4 -4.78 -12.87 54.33
CA GLN A 4 -3.95 -13.35 53.22
C GLN A 4 -4.78 -13.75 51.97
N ILE A 5 -5.79 -12.93 51.64
CA ILE A 5 -6.69 -13.15 50.48
C ILE A 5 -6.71 -11.94 49.53
N ASN A 6 -6.48 -10.72 50.02
CA ASN A 6 -6.55 -9.48 49.24
C ASN A 6 -5.18 -9.04 48.67
N GLN A 7 -4.42 -9.95 48.06
CA GLN A 7 -3.12 -9.60 47.44
C GLN A 7 -2.79 -10.33 46.13
N ILE A 8 -3.76 -11.05 45.55
CA ILE A 8 -3.68 -11.64 44.19
C ILE A 8 -4.92 -11.20 43.39
N SER A 9 -5.09 -9.88 43.28
CA SER A 9 -6.24 -9.24 42.60
C SER A 9 -5.80 -8.01 41.78
N GLY A 10 -4.60 -8.06 41.19
CA GLY A 10 -3.96 -6.93 40.50
C GLY A 10 -2.90 -7.30 39.47
N LEU A 11 -2.80 -8.59 39.09
CA LEU A 11 -1.96 -9.10 38.01
C LEU A 11 -2.84 -10.02 37.14
N PHE A 12 -2.56 -10.09 35.84
CA PHE A 12 -3.39 -10.76 34.83
C PHE A 12 -4.82 -10.20 34.64
N GLN A 13 -4.92 -8.90 34.36
CA GLN A 13 -5.89 -8.48 33.36
C GLN A 13 -5.36 -8.88 31.98
N GLU A 14 -5.80 -10.03 31.47
CA GLU A 14 -5.51 -10.45 30.09
C GLU A 14 -5.96 -9.37 29.09
N SER A 15 -5.03 -8.88 28.26
CA SER A 15 -5.34 -7.91 27.23
C SER A 15 -6.03 -8.57 26.03
N ARG A 16 -7.29 -8.97 26.20
CA ARG A 16 -8.15 -9.42 25.10
C ARG A 16 -8.43 -8.24 24.16
N GLU A 17 -7.60 -8.04 23.13
CA GLU A 17 -7.97 -7.13 22.04
C GLU A 17 -9.29 -7.64 21.41
N PRO A 18 -10.35 -6.83 21.38
CA PRO A 18 -11.63 -7.27 20.82
C PRO A 18 -11.47 -7.57 19.32
N ILE A 19 -12.29 -8.49 18.80
CA ILE A 19 -12.26 -8.90 17.39
C ILE A 19 -12.89 -7.79 16.51
N THR A 20 -12.20 -6.65 16.38
CA THR A 20 -12.75 -5.37 15.91
C THR A 20 -13.26 -5.34 14.46
N LYS A 21 -13.01 -6.38 13.66
CA LYS A 21 -13.20 -6.35 12.19
C LYS A 21 -13.78 -7.66 11.64
N ILE A 22 -14.84 -8.18 12.25
CA ILE A 22 -15.61 -9.32 11.72
C ILE A 22 -16.39 -8.90 10.47
N LYS A 23 -16.51 -9.80 9.50
CA LYS A 23 -17.32 -9.60 8.29
C LYS A 23 -18.19 -10.79 7.96
N ALA A 24 -19.11 -10.59 7.02
CA ALA A 24 -19.90 -11.65 6.41
C ALA A 24 -19.93 -11.50 4.88
N ILE A 25 -20.21 -12.62 4.20
CA ILE A 25 -20.46 -12.67 2.75
C ILE A 25 -21.68 -13.56 2.44
N SER A 26 -22.48 -13.15 1.45
CA SER A 26 -23.58 -13.95 0.92
C SER A 26 -23.12 -14.80 -0.26
N LEU A 27 -23.30 -16.10 -0.12
CA LEU A 27 -22.99 -17.13 -1.11
C LEU A 27 -24.30 -17.77 -1.59
N HIS A 28 -24.42 -18.05 -2.88
CA HIS A 28 -25.55 -18.85 -3.37
C HIS A 28 -25.34 -20.32 -2.99
N GLN A 29 -26.44 -21.05 -2.80
CA GLN A 29 -26.36 -22.50 -2.71
C GLN A 29 -26.07 -23.11 -4.09
N PRO A 30 -25.33 -24.24 -4.16
CA PRO A 30 -24.89 -25.07 -3.03
C PRO A 30 -23.58 -24.60 -2.35
N TYR A 31 -22.84 -23.67 -2.96
CA TYR A 31 -21.48 -23.29 -2.53
C TYR A 31 -21.38 -22.79 -1.08
N ALA A 32 -22.45 -22.20 -0.54
CA ALA A 32 -22.53 -21.82 0.88
C ALA A 32 -22.40 -23.05 1.78
N SER A 33 -23.25 -24.05 1.58
CA SER A 33 -23.24 -25.30 2.35
C SER A 33 -22.00 -26.16 2.07
N LEU A 34 -21.44 -26.15 0.85
CA LEU A 34 -20.20 -26.88 0.55
C LEU A 34 -18.99 -26.38 1.36
N ILE A 35 -18.94 -25.08 1.69
CA ILE A 35 -17.92 -24.55 2.63
C ILE A 35 -18.19 -25.06 4.04
N ALA A 36 -19.43 -25.00 4.54
CA ALA A 36 -19.79 -25.51 5.86
C ALA A 36 -19.56 -27.03 6.00
N MET A 37 -19.69 -27.79 4.91
CA MET A 37 -19.37 -29.23 4.87
C MET A 37 -17.86 -29.52 4.79
N GLY A 38 -16.99 -28.50 4.73
CA GLY A 38 -15.54 -28.66 4.54
C GLY A 38 -15.12 -29.10 3.13
N LEU A 39 -16.07 -29.26 2.21
CA LEU A 39 -15.87 -29.72 0.84
C LEU A 39 -15.31 -28.64 -0.09
N LYS A 40 -15.38 -27.37 0.34
CA LYS A 40 -14.89 -26.22 -0.39
C LYS A 40 -14.00 -25.33 0.48
N LYS A 41 -12.75 -25.15 0.07
CA LYS A 41 -11.68 -24.42 0.77
C LYS A 41 -11.35 -23.05 0.15
N PHE A 42 -11.69 -22.80 -1.12
CA PHE A 42 -11.41 -21.52 -1.78
C PHE A 42 -12.66 -20.86 -2.37
N GLU A 43 -13.15 -19.78 -1.77
CA GLU A 43 -14.27 -19.03 -2.37
C GLU A 43 -13.84 -18.31 -3.66
N THR A 44 -14.57 -18.48 -4.76
CA THR A 44 -14.12 -18.05 -6.11
C THR A 44 -14.82 -16.77 -6.58
N ARG A 45 -14.07 -15.71 -6.84
CA ARG A 45 -14.63 -14.38 -7.17
C ARG A 45 -13.93 -13.71 -8.35
N SER A 46 -14.69 -12.90 -9.09
CA SER A 46 -14.18 -11.97 -10.12
C SER A 46 -13.52 -10.71 -9.53
N TRP A 47 -13.33 -10.64 -8.21
CA TRP A 47 -12.77 -9.48 -7.53
C TRP A 47 -11.97 -9.90 -6.29
N SER A 48 -10.91 -9.15 -6.00
CA SER A 48 -9.97 -9.40 -4.91
C SER A 48 -10.36 -8.69 -3.61
N THR A 49 -9.85 -9.18 -2.48
CA THR A 49 -10.08 -8.56 -1.18
C THR A 49 -8.80 -8.52 -0.33
N ASN A 50 -8.52 -7.34 0.21
CA ASN A 50 -7.44 -7.12 1.19
C ASN A 50 -7.95 -7.38 2.62
N TYR A 51 -9.08 -8.06 2.78
CA TYR A 51 -9.59 -8.47 4.08
C TYR A 51 -8.98 -9.80 4.50
N ARG A 52 -8.68 -9.95 5.78
CA ARG A 52 -8.24 -11.19 6.43
C ARG A 52 -8.89 -11.31 7.81
N GLY A 53 -9.07 -12.54 8.29
CA GLY A 53 -9.71 -12.85 9.58
C GLY A 53 -11.17 -13.31 9.47
N LYS A 54 -11.88 -13.30 10.62
CA LYS A 54 -13.18 -13.95 10.85
C LYS A 54 -14.29 -13.51 9.87
N LEU A 55 -14.64 -14.43 8.98
CA LEU A 55 -15.66 -14.30 7.93
C LEU A 55 -16.84 -15.23 8.21
N VAL A 56 -18.03 -14.65 8.39
CA VAL A 56 -19.30 -15.40 8.50
C VAL A 56 -19.83 -15.73 7.10
N ILE A 57 -20.05 -17.01 6.86
CA ILE A 57 -20.62 -17.54 5.62
C ILE A 57 -22.14 -17.52 5.73
N CYS A 58 -22.81 -16.81 4.80
CA CYS A 58 -24.25 -16.66 4.76
C CYS A 58 -24.84 -17.27 3.48
N ALA A 59 -25.76 -18.22 3.61
CA ALA A 59 -26.50 -18.74 2.46
C ALA A 59 -27.53 -17.71 1.98
N ALA A 60 -27.50 -17.37 0.69
CA ALA A 60 -28.40 -16.41 0.07
C ALA A 60 -29.87 -16.86 0.16
N LYS A 61 -30.81 -15.90 0.21
CA LYS A 61 -32.27 -16.21 0.25
C LYS A 61 -32.86 -16.54 -1.13
N LYS A 62 -32.23 -16.12 -2.23
CA LYS A 62 -32.67 -16.38 -3.60
C LYS A 62 -31.77 -17.42 -4.28
N ASN A 63 -32.37 -18.51 -4.74
CA ASN A 63 -31.75 -19.50 -5.61
C ASN A 63 -32.58 -19.65 -6.91
N THR A 64 -32.03 -20.32 -7.92
CA THR A 64 -32.71 -20.65 -9.19
C THR A 64 -32.90 -22.17 -9.38
N LEU A 65 -33.78 -22.56 -10.30
CA LEU A 65 -33.94 -23.98 -10.69
C LEU A 65 -32.67 -24.56 -11.31
N GLN A 66 -31.88 -23.75 -12.02
CA GLN A 66 -30.58 -24.18 -12.55
C GLN A 66 -29.60 -24.54 -11.43
N GLN A 67 -29.58 -23.78 -10.33
CA GLN A 67 -28.73 -24.10 -9.18
C GLN A 67 -29.14 -25.40 -8.47
N GLN A 68 -30.44 -25.75 -8.52
CA GLN A 68 -30.91 -27.06 -8.05
C GLN A 68 -30.42 -28.20 -8.94
N SER A 69 -30.66 -28.11 -10.25
CA SER A 69 -30.22 -29.15 -11.20
C SER A 69 -28.70 -29.34 -11.19
N ASN A 70 -27.93 -28.24 -11.14
CA ASN A 70 -26.48 -28.30 -11.01
C ASN A 70 -26.02 -28.95 -9.69
N TYR A 71 -26.79 -28.80 -8.60
CA TYR A 71 -26.45 -29.43 -7.32
C TYR A 71 -26.59 -30.95 -7.35
N GLU A 72 -27.61 -31.49 -8.02
CA GLU A 72 -27.81 -32.94 -8.12
C GLU A 72 -26.64 -33.60 -8.86
N THR A 73 -26.16 -33.00 -9.96
CA THR A 73 -24.93 -33.44 -10.65
C THR A 73 -23.68 -33.28 -9.78
N LEU A 74 -23.50 -32.11 -9.15
CA LEU A 74 -22.32 -31.80 -8.32
C LEU A 74 -22.25 -32.70 -7.07
N ALA A 75 -23.38 -33.00 -6.43
CA ALA A 75 -23.45 -33.91 -5.30
C ALA A 75 -22.97 -35.31 -5.66
N ASN A 76 -23.39 -35.85 -6.82
CA ASN A 76 -22.90 -37.14 -7.31
C ASN A 76 -21.38 -37.12 -7.55
N SER A 77 -20.84 -36.07 -8.17
CA SER A 77 -19.38 -35.92 -8.36
C SER A 77 -18.59 -35.73 -7.06
N LEU A 78 -19.22 -35.20 -6.01
CA LEU A 78 -18.64 -35.04 -4.67
C LEU A 78 -18.93 -36.23 -3.74
N LEU A 79 -19.56 -37.31 -4.24
CA LEU A 79 -20.02 -38.48 -3.46
C LEU A 79 -20.90 -38.11 -2.25
N LEU A 80 -21.69 -37.04 -2.37
CA LEU A 80 -22.51 -36.49 -1.31
C LEU A 80 -23.87 -37.21 -1.22
N ASP A 81 -24.20 -37.74 -0.04
CA ASP A 81 -25.46 -38.44 0.18
C ASP A 81 -26.66 -37.48 0.12
N LEU A 82 -27.37 -37.49 -1.02
CA LEU A 82 -28.57 -36.69 -1.26
C LEU A 82 -29.79 -37.10 -0.42
N THR A 83 -29.76 -38.22 0.32
CA THR A 83 -30.79 -38.56 1.31
C THR A 83 -30.60 -37.77 2.61
N VAL A 84 -29.35 -37.48 2.98
CA VAL A 84 -28.97 -36.68 4.16
C VAL A 84 -28.87 -35.19 3.80
N HIS A 85 -28.45 -34.87 2.58
CA HIS A 85 -28.26 -33.51 2.07
C HIS A 85 -29.05 -33.22 0.78
N PRO A 86 -30.39 -33.39 0.75
CA PRO A 86 -31.19 -32.99 -0.41
C PRO A 86 -31.20 -31.46 -0.58
N TRP A 87 -31.40 -30.97 -1.82
CA TRP A 87 -31.50 -29.52 -2.11
C TRP A 87 -32.58 -28.78 -1.28
N SER A 88 -33.61 -29.51 -0.82
CA SER A 88 -34.66 -29.02 0.05
C SER A 88 -34.18 -28.67 1.45
N SER A 89 -33.18 -29.37 2.00
CA SER A 89 -32.63 -29.10 3.35
C SER A 89 -31.59 -27.97 3.38
N LEU A 90 -31.02 -27.59 2.22
CA LEU A 90 -30.01 -26.52 2.17
C LEU A 90 -30.57 -25.17 2.66
N PRO A 91 -29.98 -24.55 3.70
CA PRO A 91 -30.47 -23.32 4.32
C PRO A 91 -30.43 -22.12 3.36
N LYS A 92 -31.37 -21.17 3.53
CA LYS A 92 -31.61 -20.03 2.62
C LYS A 92 -31.94 -18.77 3.42
N GLY A 93 -31.09 -17.74 3.36
CA GLY A 93 -31.23 -16.50 4.14
C GLY A 93 -30.70 -16.61 5.58
N MET A 94 -29.73 -17.48 5.80
CA MET A 94 -29.18 -17.81 7.12
C MET A 94 -27.65 -17.66 7.12
N ALA A 95 -27.07 -17.26 8.25
CA ALA A 95 -25.67 -17.50 8.56
C ALA A 95 -25.51 -18.99 8.91
N ILE A 96 -24.45 -19.64 8.43
CA ILE A 96 -24.30 -21.11 8.50
C ILE A 96 -22.94 -21.60 9.00
N ALA A 97 -21.91 -20.77 8.91
CA ALA A 97 -20.58 -21.06 9.42
C ALA A 97 -19.80 -19.76 9.67
N VAL A 98 -18.73 -19.84 10.45
CA VAL A 98 -17.65 -18.86 10.49
C VAL A 98 -16.35 -19.53 10.06
N CYS A 99 -15.48 -18.82 9.36
CA CYS A 99 -14.13 -19.26 9.01
C CYS A 99 -13.13 -18.10 9.14
N ASP A 100 -11.85 -18.37 8.99
CA ASP A 100 -10.83 -17.34 8.76
C ASP A 100 -10.55 -17.22 7.27
N LEU A 101 -10.73 -16.01 6.72
CA LEU A 101 -10.20 -15.68 5.40
C LEU A 101 -8.70 -15.40 5.56
N THR A 102 -7.85 -16.33 5.14
CA THR A 102 -6.39 -16.27 5.34
C THR A 102 -5.64 -15.83 4.08
N ASP A 103 -6.17 -16.09 2.88
CA ASP A 103 -5.62 -15.51 1.66
C ASP A 103 -6.64 -15.16 0.56
N CYS A 104 -6.20 -14.43 -0.46
CA CYS A 104 -6.94 -14.02 -1.65
C CYS A 104 -5.99 -14.04 -2.85
N ILE A 105 -5.75 -15.24 -3.37
CA ILE A 105 -4.79 -15.56 -4.42
C ILE A 105 -5.39 -15.18 -5.79
N GLN A 106 -4.59 -14.64 -6.71
CA GLN A 106 -5.00 -14.48 -8.11
C GLN A 106 -4.83 -15.82 -8.83
N MET A 107 -5.88 -16.30 -9.47
CA MET A 107 -5.85 -17.54 -10.24
C MET A 107 -4.95 -17.38 -11.46
N THR A 108 -3.90 -18.19 -11.53
CA THR A 108 -3.07 -18.44 -12.72
C THR A 108 -3.32 -19.86 -13.21
N GLU A 109 -2.94 -20.18 -14.44
CA GLU A 109 -3.09 -21.54 -14.99
C GLU A 109 -2.37 -22.60 -14.14
N SER A 110 -1.16 -22.29 -13.65
CA SER A 110 -0.43 -23.12 -12.67
C SER A 110 -1.28 -23.36 -11.42
N PHE A 111 -1.70 -22.29 -10.75
CA PHE A 111 -2.46 -22.39 -9.50
C PHE A 111 -3.80 -23.12 -9.67
N ILE A 112 -4.47 -22.99 -10.82
CA ILE A 112 -5.67 -23.77 -11.15
C ILE A 112 -5.32 -25.26 -11.27
N SER A 113 -4.27 -25.61 -12.02
CA SER A 113 -3.83 -27.00 -12.23
C SER A 113 -3.34 -27.70 -10.96
N GLU A 114 -2.90 -26.92 -9.97
CA GLU A 114 -2.48 -27.39 -8.64
C GLU A 114 -3.67 -27.76 -7.72
N GLN A 115 -4.91 -27.38 -8.06
CA GLN A 115 -6.09 -27.67 -7.23
C GLN A 115 -6.69 -29.05 -7.52
N SER A 116 -7.21 -29.71 -6.47
CA SER A 116 -7.92 -30.98 -6.62
C SER A 116 -9.20 -30.83 -7.45
N GLU A 117 -9.58 -31.90 -8.15
CA GLU A 117 -10.84 -31.98 -8.91
C GLU A 117 -12.05 -31.56 -8.08
N GLN A 118 -12.12 -32.00 -6.81
CA GLN A 118 -13.14 -31.61 -5.85
C GLN A 118 -13.28 -30.08 -5.69
N GLU A 119 -12.17 -29.35 -5.57
CA GLU A 119 -12.19 -27.90 -5.41
C GLU A 119 -12.50 -27.19 -6.74
N GLN A 120 -12.00 -27.73 -7.87
CA GLN A 120 -12.30 -27.23 -9.21
C GLN A 120 -13.82 -27.35 -9.53
N LEU A 121 -14.44 -28.49 -9.23
CA LEU A 121 -15.89 -28.70 -9.28
C LEU A 121 -16.67 -27.72 -8.37
N CYS A 122 -16.10 -27.37 -7.22
CA CYS A 122 -16.72 -26.50 -6.23
C CYS A 122 -16.67 -25.00 -6.57
N GLY A 123 -16.23 -24.56 -7.75
CA GLY A 123 -16.12 -23.13 -8.07
C GLY A 123 -16.18 -22.77 -9.55
N HIS A 124 -15.90 -21.51 -9.88
CA HIS A 124 -15.59 -21.11 -11.25
C HIS A 124 -14.10 -20.70 -11.32
N TRP A 125 -13.29 -21.62 -11.84
CA TRP A 125 -11.84 -21.52 -11.90
C TRP A 125 -11.41 -21.09 -13.30
N GLU A 126 -10.84 -19.89 -13.40
CA GLU A 126 -10.51 -19.22 -14.66
C GLU A 126 -9.38 -18.22 -14.38
N SER A 127 -8.42 -18.12 -15.31
CA SER A 127 -7.25 -17.26 -15.16
C SER A 127 -7.66 -15.78 -14.98
N GLY A 128 -7.07 -15.10 -14.01
CA GLY A 128 -7.40 -13.70 -13.66
C GLY A 128 -8.58 -13.52 -12.71
N ARG A 129 -9.32 -14.58 -12.33
CA ARG A 129 -10.23 -14.55 -11.17
C ARG A 129 -9.42 -14.69 -9.86
N PHE A 130 -10.09 -14.70 -8.71
CA PHE A 130 -9.48 -14.76 -7.38
C PHE A 130 -10.03 -15.92 -6.55
N ALA A 131 -9.12 -16.62 -5.87
CA ALA A 131 -9.39 -17.71 -4.94
C ALA A 131 -9.16 -17.24 -3.50
N TRP A 132 -10.23 -17.17 -2.71
CA TRP A 132 -10.21 -16.71 -1.33
C TRP A 132 -10.03 -17.91 -0.39
N LYS A 133 -8.82 -18.10 0.14
CA LYS A 133 -8.46 -19.24 1.00
C LYS A 133 -9.19 -19.14 2.34
N LEU A 134 -10.01 -20.14 2.64
CA LEU A 134 -10.79 -20.26 3.87
C LEU A 134 -10.18 -21.36 4.74
N GLU A 135 -9.81 -21.02 5.97
CA GLU A 135 -9.30 -21.95 6.98
C GLU A 135 -10.15 -21.86 8.25
N ASN A 136 -9.97 -22.81 9.18
CA ASN A 136 -10.71 -22.86 10.45
C ASN A 136 -12.24 -22.76 10.28
N VAL A 137 -12.81 -23.45 9.28
CA VAL A 137 -14.26 -23.41 9.02
C VAL A 137 -14.99 -24.14 10.16
N GLN A 138 -15.84 -23.42 10.87
CA GLN A 138 -16.69 -23.90 11.95
C GLN A 138 -18.16 -23.67 11.59
N PRO A 139 -18.94 -24.72 11.27
CA PRO A 139 -20.39 -24.62 11.10
C PRO A 139 -21.07 -24.14 12.38
N PHE A 140 -22.14 -23.36 12.25
CA PHE A 140 -22.97 -23.06 13.42
C PHE A 140 -23.84 -24.29 13.76
N PRO A 141 -24.03 -24.64 15.06
CA PRO A 141 -24.83 -25.80 15.46
C PRO A 141 -26.26 -25.79 14.92
N GLN A 142 -26.82 -24.60 14.67
CA GLN A 142 -27.99 -24.40 13.82
C GLN A 142 -27.78 -23.15 12.93
N PRO A 143 -28.29 -23.13 11.69
CA PRO A 143 -28.32 -21.92 10.87
C PRO A 143 -29.09 -20.77 11.56
N VAL A 144 -28.52 -19.57 11.59
CA VAL A 144 -29.13 -18.40 12.26
C VAL A 144 -29.66 -17.41 11.22
N PRO A 145 -30.91 -16.89 11.31
CA PRO A 145 -31.46 -15.96 10.32
C PRO A 145 -30.63 -14.67 10.18
N ILE A 146 -30.26 -14.27 8.96
CA ILE A 146 -29.48 -13.05 8.72
C ILE A 146 -29.89 -12.30 7.44
N LYS A 147 -29.92 -10.96 7.50
CA LYS A 147 -30.19 -10.11 6.34
C LYS A 147 -28.91 -9.89 5.52
N GLY A 148 -28.60 -10.86 4.67
CA GLY A 148 -27.47 -10.82 3.74
C GLY A 148 -27.46 -9.59 2.82
N LYS A 149 -26.26 -9.16 2.40
CA LYS A 149 -26.02 -7.96 1.59
C LYS A 149 -25.12 -8.32 0.39
N GLN A 150 -24.96 -7.41 -0.57
CA GLN A 150 -23.98 -7.59 -1.65
C GLN A 150 -22.55 -7.24 -1.17
N GLY A 151 -21.56 -7.97 -1.68
CA GLY A 151 -20.15 -7.81 -1.29
C GLY A 151 -19.84 -8.34 0.12
N LEU A 152 -18.75 -7.82 0.71
CA LEU A 152 -18.35 -8.07 2.10
C LEU A 152 -18.89 -6.96 3.01
N TRP A 153 -19.79 -7.28 3.94
CA TRP A 153 -20.26 -6.33 4.96
C TRP A 153 -19.65 -6.60 6.33
N LYS A 154 -19.64 -5.59 7.21
CA LYS A 154 -19.25 -5.75 8.62
C LYS A 154 -20.37 -6.44 9.41
N ILE A 155 -19.99 -7.27 10.37
CA ILE A 155 -20.86 -7.74 11.45
C ILE A 155 -20.43 -7.02 12.74
N PRO A 156 -21.33 -6.31 13.47
CA PRO A 156 -21.07 -5.81 14.81
C PRO A 156 -20.68 -6.94 15.78
N PRO A 157 -19.79 -6.72 16.78
CA PRO A 157 -19.40 -7.78 17.72
C PRO A 157 -20.59 -8.43 18.44
N ASP A 158 -21.59 -7.64 18.85
CA ASP A 158 -22.81 -8.10 19.49
C ASP A 158 -23.73 -8.90 18.53
N GLU A 159 -23.71 -8.62 17.22
CA GLU A 159 -24.40 -9.43 16.22
C GLU A 159 -23.63 -10.74 16.01
N PHE A 160 -22.29 -10.72 16.02
CA PHE A 160 -21.48 -11.93 15.91
C PHE A 160 -21.64 -12.86 17.12
N GLU A 161 -21.56 -12.33 18.34
CA GLU A 161 -21.79 -13.08 19.58
C GLU A 161 -23.17 -13.74 19.58
N ARG A 162 -24.21 -13.07 19.03
CA ARG A 162 -25.55 -13.65 18.84
C ARG A 162 -25.66 -14.69 17.71
N LEU A 163 -24.83 -14.61 16.67
CA LEU A 163 -24.74 -15.64 15.61
C LEU A 163 -24.01 -16.89 16.12
N CYS A 164 -23.04 -16.70 17.01
CA CYS A 164 -22.27 -17.73 17.67
C CYS A 164 -23.05 -18.42 18.81
N GLY A 165 -23.76 -17.66 19.63
CA GLY A 165 -24.65 -18.14 20.72
C GLY A 165 -23.91 -18.51 22.01
N ASP A 166 -24.66 -18.77 23.09
CA ASP A 166 -24.12 -18.98 24.44
C ASP A 166 -23.16 -20.18 24.56
N GLY A 167 -23.31 -21.18 23.68
CA GLY A 167 -22.38 -22.32 23.59
C GLY A 167 -21.05 -22.00 22.91
N PHE A 168 -20.90 -20.81 22.33
CA PHE A 168 -19.73 -20.34 21.59
C PHE A 168 -19.04 -19.23 22.39
N SER A 169 -18.77 -19.52 23.66
CA SER A 169 -18.04 -18.63 24.57
C SER A 169 -16.70 -18.22 23.95
N THR A 170 -16.48 -16.90 23.83
CA THR A 170 -15.19 -16.28 23.47
C THR A 170 -14.09 -16.50 24.52
N SER A 171 -14.36 -17.34 25.52
CA SER A 171 -13.45 -17.79 26.59
C SER A 171 -13.44 -19.31 26.82
N THR A 172 -14.13 -20.12 26.01
CA THR A 172 -14.30 -21.56 26.33
C THR A 172 -14.32 -22.50 25.11
N ILE A 173 -13.67 -22.11 24.01
CA ILE A 173 -13.31 -23.04 22.91
C ILE A 173 -11.80 -22.93 22.60
N ILE A 174 -11.00 -23.32 23.59
CA ILE A 174 -9.86 -24.21 23.33
C ILE A 174 -10.39 -25.59 23.71
N PRO A 175 -10.59 -26.53 22.76
CA PRO A 175 -10.95 -27.90 23.12
C PRO A 175 -9.79 -28.54 23.88
N GLU A 176 -10.08 -29.30 24.95
CA GLU A 176 -9.07 -30.18 25.53
C GLU A 176 -8.59 -31.17 24.48
N VAL A 177 -7.26 -31.36 24.45
CA VAL A 177 -6.59 -32.12 23.38
C VAL A 177 -6.88 -33.61 23.57
N VAL A 178 -7.77 -34.15 22.73
CA VAL A 178 -7.89 -35.59 22.53
C VAL A 178 -6.69 -36.08 21.71
N ASN A 179 -5.55 -36.14 22.42
CA ASN A 179 -4.29 -36.80 22.10
C ASN A 179 -4.01 -37.09 20.61
N ASN A 180 -3.76 -36.04 19.83
CA ASN A 180 -2.83 -36.16 18.72
C ASN A 180 -1.42 -36.16 19.31
N GLN A 181 -0.61 -37.20 19.05
CA GLN A 181 0.83 -37.16 19.27
C GLN A 181 1.52 -36.28 18.20
N ALA A 182 1.18 -34.99 18.18
CA ALA A 182 1.85 -33.94 17.42
C ALA A 182 1.44 -32.55 17.93
N LEU A 183 2.43 -31.71 18.25
CA LEU A 183 2.33 -30.24 18.30
C LEU A 183 1.45 -29.62 19.42
N THR A 184 1.71 -30.01 20.67
CA THR A 184 1.46 -29.12 21.84
C THR A 184 2.68 -28.95 22.74
N ASP A 185 3.86 -28.82 22.12
CA ASP A 185 5.01 -28.13 22.70
C ASP A 185 5.17 -26.82 21.91
N THR A 186 4.56 -25.74 22.41
CA THR A 186 5.06 -24.40 22.09
C THR A 186 6.13 -24.10 23.13
N GLU A 187 7.34 -24.55 22.85
CA GLU A 187 8.53 -24.22 23.64
C GLU A 187 8.61 -22.69 23.79
N GLU A 188 8.97 -22.20 24.99
CA GLU A 188 9.26 -20.78 25.15
C GLU A 188 10.48 -20.46 24.30
N LEU A 189 10.26 -19.73 23.19
CA LEU A 189 11.30 -19.31 22.27
C LEU A 189 12.49 -18.76 23.06
N THR A 190 13.66 -19.37 22.86
CA THR A 190 14.87 -18.90 23.52
C THR A 190 15.15 -17.45 23.10
N TYR A 191 15.95 -16.73 23.89
CA TYR A 191 16.36 -15.36 23.55
C TYR A 191 16.96 -15.25 22.14
N GLU A 192 17.63 -16.30 21.66
CA GLU A 192 18.17 -16.36 20.30
C GLU A 192 17.08 -16.51 19.25
N GLU A 193 16.07 -17.35 19.47
CA GLU A 193 14.95 -17.52 18.55
C GLU A 193 13.98 -16.33 18.56
N GLU A 194 13.79 -15.65 19.70
CA GLU A 194 13.07 -14.37 19.75
C GLU A 194 13.79 -13.27 18.97
N ARG A 195 15.13 -13.20 19.10
CA ARG A 195 16.01 -12.31 18.32
C ARG A 195 15.91 -12.63 16.82
N ASP A 196 15.96 -13.90 16.46
CA ASP A 196 15.98 -14.33 15.06
C ASP A 196 14.59 -14.23 14.41
N ARG A 197 13.50 -14.47 15.16
CA ARG A 197 12.13 -14.10 14.78
C ARG A 197 12.05 -12.61 14.46
N LEU A 198 12.51 -11.74 15.37
CA LEU A 198 12.51 -10.29 15.17
C LEU A 198 13.39 -9.86 13.98
N HIS A 199 14.52 -10.55 13.73
CA HIS A 199 15.35 -10.31 12.54
C HIS A 199 14.60 -10.68 11.24
N LEU A 200 13.94 -11.85 11.21
CA LEU A 200 13.18 -12.32 10.05
C LEU A 200 11.94 -11.45 9.78
N GLU A 201 11.21 -11.05 10.82
CA GLU A 201 10.10 -10.09 10.74
C GLU A 201 10.55 -8.77 10.10
N ARG A 202 11.61 -8.15 10.64
CA ARG A 202 12.20 -6.92 10.07
C ARG A 202 12.63 -7.08 8.61
N LYS A 203 13.15 -8.25 8.24
CA LYS A 203 13.57 -8.58 6.87
C LYS A 203 12.37 -8.68 5.91
N VAL A 204 11.24 -9.20 6.38
CA VAL A 204 9.97 -9.23 5.64
C VAL A 204 9.37 -7.83 5.52
N GLU A 205 9.30 -7.07 6.61
CA GLU A 205 8.78 -5.69 6.62
C GLU A 205 9.56 -4.76 5.67
N ARG A 206 10.90 -4.90 5.64
CA ARG A 206 11.78 -4.13 4.76
C ARG A 206 11.83 -4.65 3.32
N ALA A 207 11.27 -5.82 2.99
CA ALA A 207 11.46 -6.46 1.70
C ALA A 207 11.06 -5.57 0.49
N PHE A 208 10.02 -4.75 0.62
CA PHE A 208 9.63 -3.80 -0.44
C PHE A 208 10.61 -2.62 -0.59
N TYR A 209 11.24 -2.20 0.52
CA TYR A 209 12.24 -1.14 0.56
C TYR A 209 13.55 -1.64 -0.06
N GLU A 210 14.05 -2.81 0.36
CA GLU A 210 15.27 -3.39 -0.21
C GLU A 210 15.12 -3.67 -1.71
N ALA A 211 13.94 -4.16 -2.15
CA ALA A 211 13.62 -4.31 -3.57
C ALA A 211 13.61 -2.96 -4.31
N GLY A 212 13.08 -1.90 -3.70
CA GLY A 212 13.09 -0.55 -4.25
C GLY A 212 14.48 0.06 -4.37
N LYS A 213 15.34 -0.13 -3.37
CA LYS A 213 16.77 0.27 -3.39
C LYS A 213 17.54 -0.49 -4.46
N ALA A 214 17.39 -1.81 -4.54
CA ALA A 214 18.05 -2.63 -5.55
C ALA A 214 17.61 -2.23 -6.97
N LEU A 215 16.32 -2.00 -7.20
CA LEU A 215 15.80 -1.50 -8.49
C LEU A 215 16.30 -0.09 -8.81
N GLN A 216 16.46 0.78 -7.81
CA GLN A 216 17.06 2.10 -7.99
C GLN A 216 18.51 1.97 -8.45
N GLU A 217 19.31 1.16 -7.76
CA GLU A 217 20.74 1.00 -8.08
C GLU A 217 20.95 0.34 -9.46
N LEU A 218 20.19 -0.72 -9.78
CA LEU A 218 20.18 -1.38 -11.09
C LEU A 218 19.89 -0.37 -12.23
N ARG A 219 19.00 0.60 -11.98
CA ARG A 219 18.66 1.68 -12.90
C ARG A 219 19.77 2.72 -13.01
N GLU A 220 20.20 3.29 -11.88
CA GLU A 220 21.13 4.42 -11.81
C GLU A 220 22.55 4.02 -12.29
N ARG A 221 23.04 2.82 -11.90
CA ARG A 221 24.31 2.25 -12.41
C ARG A 221 24.17 1.60 -13.80
N ARG A 222 22.95 1.58 -14.38
CA ARG A 222 22.58 0.97 -15.67
C ARG A 222 23.13 -0.45 -15.84
N LEU A 223 22.90 -1.33 -14.87
CA LEU A 223 23.47 -2.69 -14.83
C LEU A 223 22.76 -3.68 -15.77
N TYR A 224 21.57 -3.32 -16.27
CA TYR A 224 20.79 -4.06 -17.26
C TYR A 224 21.33 -3.94 -18.71
N ARG A 225 22.27 -3.02 -18.97
CA ARG A 225 22.65 -2.55 -20.31
C ARG A 225 23.25 -3.58 -21.26
N ASN A 226 23.70 -4.73 -20.75
CA ASN A 226 24.30 -5.81 -21.53
C ASN A 226 23.26 -6.77 -22.13
N THR A 227 22.02 -6.74 -21.63
CA THR A 227 20.95 -7.67 -22.00
C THR A 227 19.71 -6.93 -22.51
N HIS A 228 19.40 -5.75 -21.98
CA HIS A 228 18.18 -5.01 -22.28
C HIS A 228 18.47 -3.55 -22.65
N LYS A 229 17.73 -3.01 -23.63
CA LYS A 229 17.88 -1.61 -24.08
C LYS A 229 17.31 -0.61 -23.09
N THR A 230 16.26 -0.97 -22.35
CA THR A 230 15.59 -0.12 -21.35
C THR A 230 15.57 -0.78 -19.98
N PHE A 231 15.44 0.02 -18.93
CA PHE A 231 15.28 -0.49 -17.57
C PHE A 231 13.92 -1.17 -17.39
N GLU A 232 12.90 -0.65 -18.07
CA GLU A 232 11.53 -1.14 -18.04
C GLU A 232 11.39 -2.57 -18.60
N SER A 233 12.03 -2.90 -19.73
CA SER A 233 11.92 -4.25 -20.29
C SER A 233 12.67 -5.26 -19.40
N TYR A 234 13.85 -4.89 -18.89
CA TYR A 234 14.56 -5.67 -17.87
C TYR A 234 13.71 -5.97 -16.63
N CYS A 235 12.97 -4.99 -16.11
CA CYS A 235 12.09 -5.21 -14.96
C CYS A 235 10.94 -6.18 -15.28
N GLN A 236 10.36 -6.05 -16.47
CA GLN A 236 9.24 -6.88 -16.91
C GLN A 236 9.67 -8.33 -17.20
N GLU A 237 10.80 -8.52 -17.85
CA GLU A 237 11.34 -9.81 -18.27
C GLU A 237 12.03 -10.56 -17.11
N ARG A 238 12.78 -9.86 -16.24
CA ARG A 238 13.53 -10.49 -15.14
C ARG A 238 12.73 -10.67 -13.84
N PHE A 239 11.77 -9.80 -13.56
CA PHE A 239 11.03 -9.79 -12.29
C PHE A 239 9.50 -9.83 -12.45
N GLY A 240 8.97 -9.89 -13.68
CA GLY A 240 7.53 -9.74 -13.94
C GLY A 240 6.98 -8.35 -13.59
N HIS A 241 7.85 -7.37 -13.32
CA HIS A 241 7.48 -6.06 -12.79
C HIS A 241 7.17 -5.08 -13.93
N SER A 242 5.91 -4.64 -14.00
CA SER A 242 5.54 -3.55 -14.90
C SER A 242 6.32 -2.27 -14.60
N ARG A 243 6.53 -1.43 -15.62
CA ARG A 243 7.12 -0.08 -15.50
C ARG A 243 6.57 0.70 -14.31
N GLN A 244 5.25 0.62 -14.10
CA GLN A 244 4.58 1.33 -13.02
C GLN A 244 4.94 0.75 -11.63
N LYS A 245 4.99 -0.59 -11.49
CA LYS A 245 5.37 -1.25 -10.23
C LYS A 245 6.84 -0.98 -9.88
N ALA A 246 7.75 -1.05 -10.85
CA ALA A 246 9.17 -0.74 -10.65
C ALA A 246 9.37 0.72 -10.20
N ASN A 247 8.72 1.68 -10.86
CA ASN A 247 8.75 3.09 -10.44
C ASN A 247 8.15 3.31 -9.04
N PHE A 248 7.05 2.64 -8.67
CA PHE A 248 6.48 2.74 -7.32
C PHE A 248 7.37 2.15 -6.23
N LEU A 249 8.08 1.04 -6.50
CA LEU A 249 9.06 0.49 -5.54
C LEU A 249 10.22 1.46 -5.31
N ILE A 250 10.80 2.03 -6.37
CA ILE A 250 11.89 3.02 -6.29
C ILE A 250 11.43 4.28 -5.52
N ALA A 251 10.28 4.84 -5.87
CA ALA A 251 9.74 6.03 -5.21
C ALA A 251 9.36 5.76 -3.74
N GLY A 252 8.81 4.56 -3.47
CA GLY A 252 8.48 4.10 -2.13
C GLY A 252 9.70 3.90 -1.24
N ALA A 253 10.82 3.41 -1.80
CA ALA A 253 12.09 3.32 -1.07
C ALA A 253 12.61 4.71 -0.68
N LYS A 254 12.64 5.68 -1.60
CA LYS A 254 13.08 7.06 -1.30
C LYS A 254 12.22 7.73 -0.21
N ALA A 255 10.90 7.48 -0.21
CA ALA A 255 10.02 7.94 0.86
C ALA A 255 10.31 7.25 2.21
N TYR A 256 10.60 5.93 2.20
CA TYR A 256 11.01 5.20 3.40
C TYR A 256 12.34 5.73 3.98
N GLU A 257 13.35 6.01 3.14
CA GLU A 257 14.63 6.58 3.60
C GLU A 257 14.43 7.91 4.36
N ASN A 258 13.64 8.82 3.78
CA ASN A 258 13.28 10.11 4.39
C ASN A 258 12.54 9.94 5.75
N LEU A 259 11.76 8.87 5.93
CA LEU A 259 11.18 8.56 7.24
C LEU A 259 12.21 8.08 8.27
N THR A 260 13.30 7.42 7.84
CA THR A 260 14.35 6.89 8.72
C THR A 260 15.49 7.87 9.08
N THR A 261 15.66 8.98 8.34
CA THR A 261 16.90 9.79 8.38
C THR A 261 17.18 10.48 9.73
N ASN A 262 16.19 10.61 10.62
CA ASN A 262 16.34 11.28 11.92
C ASN A 262 16.98 10.42 13.04
N CYS A 263 17.40 9.17 12.77
CA CYS A 263 17.89 8.25 13.81
C CYS A 263 19.39 7.92 13.75
N CYS A 264 20.22 8.76 13.12
CA CYS A 264 21.68 8.59 13.10
C CYS A 264 22.37 9.03 14.40
N GLN A 265 22.01 8.43 15.54
CA GLN A 265 22.80 8.41 16.78
C GLN A 265 22.37 7.23 17.68
N THR A 266 23.35 6.58 18.31
CA THR A 266 23.24 5.40 19.19
C THR A 266 22.71 4.10 18.54
N ASP A 267 23.60 3.37 17.86
CA ASP A 267 23.49 1.91 17.73
C ASP A 267 23.84 1.25 19.09
N PRO A 268 23.03 0.31 19.62
CA PRO A 268 23.31 -0.38 20.87
C PRO A 268 24.16 -1.65 20.69
N GLU A 269 25.22 -1.59 19.87
CA GLU A 269 26.17 -2.70 19.65
C GLU A 269 27.62 -2.27 19.95
N ASN A 270 27.98 -2.14 21.25
CA ASN A 270 29.35 -2.35 21.76
C ASN A 270 29.44 -2.26 23.31
N LEU A 271 28.97 -3.31 24.00
CA LEU A 271 29.17 -3.63 25.42
C LEU A 271 28.74 -5.11 25.54
N THR A 272 29.58 -6.10 25.86
CA THR A 272 30.96 -6.20 26.37
C THR A 272 31.82 -7.11 25.43
N THR A 273 33.12 -7.35 25.55
CA THR A 273 33.99 -7.55 26.74
C THR A 273 35.47 -7.40 26.39
N ASN A 274 36.30 -6.86 27.30
CA ASN A 274 37.77 -6.93 27.25
C ASN A 274 38.30 -7.81 28.39
N GLY A 275 39.32 -8.64 28.15
CA GLY A 275 39.87 -9.58 29.14
C GLY A 275 40.48 -10.86 28.53
N THR A 276 41.38 -10.78 27.54
CA THR A 276 42.86 -10.69 27.70
C THR A 276 43.56 -12.07 27.85
N GLN A 277 44.78 -12.21 27.31
CA GLN A 277 45.69 -13.39 27.32
C GLN A 277 45.35 -14.49 26.29
N THR A 278 46.30 -15.13 25.57
CA THR A 278 47.71 -14.82 25.23
C THR A 278 48.17 -15.76 24.11
N GLU A 279 49.06 -15.29 23.21
CA GLU A 279 50.03 -16.10 22.41
C GLU A 279 49.45 -17.12 21.38
N THR A 280 50.15 -17.58 20.33
CA THR A 280 51.52 -17.34 19.81
C THR A 280 51.51 -16.92 18.32
N GLU A 281 52.69 -16.53 17.81
CA GLU A 281 52.96 -16.16 16.41
C GLU A 281 52.95 -17.38 15.44
N THR A 282 52.73 -17.13 14.13
CA THR A 282 53.66 -17.61 13.07
C THR A 282 53.65 -16.63 11.89
N GLN A 283 54.83 -16.45 11.28
CA GLN A 283 55.18 -15.41 10.30
C GLN A 283 54.65 -15.69 8.86
N MET A 284 54.70 -14.66 7.99
CA MET A 284 55.58 -14.64 6.78
C MET A 284 55.41 -13.36 5.93
N THR A 285 56.37 -12.42 6.03
CA THR A 285 57.01 -11.60 4.95
C THR A 285 56.17 -10.89 3.85
N THR A 286 56.47 -9.67 3.35
CA THR A 286 57.78 -9.03 3.05
C THR A 286 57.75 -7.48 3.06
N ASN A 287 58.91 -6.87 3.35
CA ASN A 287 59.51 -5.64 2.79
C ASN A 287 58.72 -4.30 2.66
N GLY A 288 59.29 -3.18 3.16
CA GLY A 288 58.79 -1.82 2.85
C GLY A 288 59.40 -0.64 3.61
N CYS A 289 60.69 -0.63 3.94
CA CYS A 289 61.31 0.36 4.84
C CYS A 289 61.62 1.72 4.16
N GLN A 290 61.22 2.87 4.76
CA GLN A 290 62.13 3.96 5.22
C GLN A 290 61.48 5.34 5.52
N ASN A 291 61.65 5.76 6.80
CA ASN A 291 62.20 7.03 7.31
C ASN A 291 61.56 8.43 7.10
N GLN A 292 61.90 9.27 8.09
CA GLN A 292 61.82 10.73 8.21
C GLN A 292 60.45 11.36 8.50
N ASP A 293 60.29 12.35 9.38
CA ASP A 293 60.99 12.86 10.59
C ASP A 293 60.40 14.28 10.79
N GLU A 294 59.80 14.59 11.94
CA GLU A 294 59.99 15.85 12.71
C GLU A 294 59.01 15.99 13.91
N LEU A 295 59.49 16.66 14.97
CA LEU A 295 58.93 16.92 16.32
C LEU A 295 59.65 18.18 16.88
N PRO A 296 59.28 18.78 18.04
CA PRO A 296 58.10 18.62 18.91
C PRO A 296 57.16 19.85 18.74
N THR A 297 56.42 20.51 19.66
CA THR A 297 56.18 20.53 21.14
C THR A 297 54.75 21.14 21.34
N SER A 298 54.12 21.48 22.47
CA SER A 298 54.38 21.53 23.94
C SER A 298 53.00 21.61 24.63
N LEU A 299 52.65 20.73 25.59
CA LEU A 299 52.82 20.84 27.05
C LEU A 299 51.99 21.94 27.78
N THR A 300 51.50 21.58 28.98
CA THR A 300 50.82 22.39 30.03
C THR A 300 49.38 22.88 29.77
N THR A 301 48.53 23.14 30.78
CA THR A 301 47.98 22.24 31.84
C THR A 301 46.87 22.96 32.63
N ASN A 302 45.83 22.22 33.05
CA ASN A 302 44.90 22.51 34.18
C ASN A 302 44.02 23.78 34.11
N GLY A 303 42.94 23.82 34.92
CA GLY A 303 42.29 25.10 35.28
C GLY A 303 40.76 25.13 35.39
N THR A 304 40.16 24.31 36.27
CA THR A 304 38.73 24.43 36.63
C THR A 304 38.40 25.78 37.26
N GLN A 305 37.36 26.49 36.78
CA GLN A 305 36.52 27.34 37.63
C GLN A 305 35.17 27.73 37.00
N ASN A 306 34.14 27.75 37.84
CA ASN A 306 32.82 28.36 37.64
C ASN A 306 32.52 29.08 38.98
N PRO A 307 31.81 30.22 39.01
CA PRO A 307 30.40 30.11 39.39
C PRO A 307 29.44 31.19 38.81
N GLU A 308 28.17 30.78 38.77
CA GLU A 308 26.92 31.50 39.09
C GLU A 308 26.86 33.05 39.07
N VAL A 309 25.88 33.57 38.31
CA VAL A 309 25.12 34.80 38.64
C VAL A 309 23.63 34.52 38.38
N GLU A 310 22.77 35.02 39.26
CA GLU A 310 21.33 34.71 39.32
C GLU A 310 20.41 35.67 38.52
N MET A 311 19.19 35.18 38.27
CA MET A 311 17.92 35.92 38.20
C MET A 311 17.73 37.05 37.17
N THR A 312 16.79 36.82 36.24
CA THR A 312 15.47 37.49 36.29
C THR A 312 14.43 36.67 35.53
N THR A 313 13.16 36.74 35.95
CA THR A 313 12.03 36.00 35.38
C THR A 313 10.92 36.93 34.89
N ASN A 314 10.08 36.38 33.99
CA ASN A 314 8.85 36.89 33.36
C ASN A 314 8.99 37.18 31.84
N GLY A 315 8.14 36.64 30.97
CA GLY A 315 7.11 35.63 31.20
C GLY A 315 5.94 35.72 30.22
N ARG A 316 5.84 34.79 29.28
CA ARG A 316 4.56 34.43 28.65
C ARG A 316 4.59 32.98 28.16
N GLN A 317 3.81 32.14 28.83
CA GLN A 317 3.64 30.74 28.48
C GLN A 317 2.66 30.59 27.32
N THR A 318 2.91 29.60 26.46
CA THR A 318 1.85 28.75 25.91
C THR A 318 2.33 27.32 26.01
N GLU A 319 1.64 26.51 26.82
CA GLU A 319 1.86 25.06 26.93
C GLU A 319 1.43 24.36 25.62
N MET A 320 1.87 23.15 25.26
CA MET A 320 2.14 22.00 26.11
C MET A 320 3.29 21.13 25.61
N ALA A 321 4.05 20.56 26.54
CA ALA A 321 4.93 19.44 26.26
C ALA A 321 4.15 18.10 26.32
N LYS A 322 4.40 17.22 25.35
CA LYS A 322 4.11 15.78 25.45
C LYS A 322 5.22 14.94 24.80
N MET A 323 6.47 15.18 25.20
CA MET A 323 7.56 14.23 24.95
C MET A 323 7.38 13.01 25.85
N THR A 324 6.70 11.98 25.34
CA THR A 324 6.52 10.70 26.05
C THR A 324 7.47 9.63 25.50
N THR A 325 8.57 9.42 26.22
CA THR A 325 9.23 8.12 26.47
C THR A 325 9.38 7.13 25.30
N ASN A 326 10.59 7.05 24.74
CA ASN A 326 11.21 5.85 24.11
C ASN A 326 10.32 4.98 23.20
N GLY A 327 9.48 5.59 22.35
CA GLY A 327 8.74 4.85 21.32
C GLY A 327 9.67 4.29 20.24
N ARG A 328 9.62 2.97 19.98
CA ARG A 328 10.20 2.37 18.76
C ARG A 328 9.64 3.13 17.55
N GLN A 329 10.51 3.60 16.65
CA GLN A 329 10.06 4.33 15.46
C GLN A 329 9.21 3.40 14.57
N ILE A 330 7.94 3.77 14.35
CA ILE A 330 7.01 2.99 13.55
C ILE A 330 7.24 3.34 12.08
N LEU A 331 7.76 2.38 11.31
CA LEU A 331 8.11 2.54 9.90
C LEU A 331 7.07 1.86 8.97
N PRO A 332 7.01 2.22 7.68
CA PRO A 332 6.12 1.56 6.72
C PRO A 332 6.57 0.13 6.43
N THR A 333 5.63 -0.82 6.41
CA THR A 333 5.88 -2.24 6.16
C THR A 333 5.48 -2.69 4.74
N SER A 334 4.98 -1.77 3.91
CA SER A 334 4.54 -2.05 2.55
C SER A 334 4.58 -0.83 1.62
N GLU A 335 4.85 -1.07 0.35
CA GLU A 335 4.85 -0.05 -0.72
C GLU A 335 3.51 0.72 -0.82
N GLY A 336 2.39 0.05 -0.51
CA GLY A 336 1.06 0.66 -0.50
C GLY A 336 0.81 1.70 0.60
N GLN A 337 1.67 1.76 1.63
CA GLN A 337 1.64 2.80 2.67
C GLN A 337 2.44 4.03 2.28
N VAL A 338 3.55 3.87 1.55
CA VAL A 338 4.40 4.98 1.09
C VAL A 338 3.95 5.59 -0.23
N ARG A 339 3.26 4.85 -1.11
CA ARG A 339 2.78 5.38 -2.41
C ARG A 339 1.96 6.69 -2.33
N PRO A 340 1.15 6.96 -1.29
CA PRO A 340 0.53 8.28 -1.12
C PRO A 340 1.55 9.38 -0.79
N LEU A 341 2.57 9.09 0.03
CA LEU A 341 3.58 10.03 0.50
C LEU A 341 4.45 10.57 -0.65
N THR A 342 4.70 9.79 -1.71
CA THR A 342 5.53 10.21 -2.87
C THR A 342 4.94 11.36 -3.71
N LYS A 343 3.94 12.07 -3.18
CA LYS A 343 3.25 13.24 -3.75
C LYS A 343 3.34 14.48 -2.85
N LEU A 344 4.19 14.41 -1.82
CA LEU A 344 4.46 15.43 -0.82
C LEU A 344 5.97 15.70 -0.79
N GLU A 345 6.34 16.91 -0.36
CA GLU A 345 7.75 17.25 -0.10
C GLU A 345 8.29 16.47 1.11
N PRO A 346 9.63 16.27 1.23
CA PRO A 346 10.22 15.40 2.25
C PRO A 346 9.71 15.68 3.68
N ASP A 347 9.57 16.95 4.06
CA ASP A 347 9.11 17.34 5.40
C ASP A 347 7.63 17.00 5.62
N GLN A 348 6.79 17.27 4.60
CA GLN A 348 5.38 16.91 4.58
C GLN A 348 5.16 15.39 4.59
N GLN A 349 6.08 14.59 4.03
CA GLN A 349 6.02 13.12 4.14
C GLN A 349 6.20 12.66 5.58
N ARG A 350 7.13 13.28 6.33
CA ARG A 350 7.38 12.95 7.75
C ARG A 350 6.20 13.39 8.62
N GLU A 351 5.63 14.57 8.37
CA GLU A 351 4.39 15.05 8.99
C GLU A 351 3.20 14.10 8.72
N ALA A 352 2.95 13.78 7.43
CA ALA A 352 1.87 12.91 7.00
C ALA A 352 1.96 11.49 7.58
N TRP A 353 3.18 10.99 7.79
CA TRP A 353 3.42 9.71 8.42
C TRP A 353 3.17 9.75 9.93
N ALA A 354 3.66 10.78 10.63
CA ALA A 354 3.44 10.96 12.06
C ALA A 354 1.94 11.05 12.39
N LEU A 355 1.19 11.90 11.67
CA LEU A 355 -0.26 12.03 11.81
C LEU A 355 -1.01 10.74 11.46
N ALA A 356 -0.51 9.96 10.50
CA ALA A 356 -1.10 8.66 10.16
C ALA A 356 -0.86 7.62 11.28
N VAL A 357 0.33 7.58 11.89
CA VAL A 357 0.66 6.72 13.04
C VAL A 357 -0.18 7.10 14.27
N GLU A 358 -0.36 8.40 14.54
CA GLU A 358 -1.24 8.90 15.60
C GLU A 358 -2.70 8.47 15.35
N GLN A 359 -3.24 8.68 14.14
CA GLN A 359 -4.58 8.24 13.77
C GLN A 359 -4.75 6.71 13.78
N ALA A 360 -3.65 5.95 13.66
CA ALA A 360 -3.63 4.50 13.82
C ALA A 360 -3.47 4.03 15.29
N GLY A 361 -3.40 4.96 16.25
CA GLY A 361 -3.29 4.66 17.68
C GLY A 361 -1.93 4.11 18.10
N GLY A 362 -0.84 4.59 17.49
CA GLY A 362 0.51 4.09 17.77
C GLY A 362 0.77 2.69 17.21
N LYS A 363 0.07 2.31 16.13
CA LYS A 363 0.32 1.10 15.33
C LYS A 363 0.66 1.47 13.89
N VAL A 364 1.23 0.55 13.11
CA VAL A 364 1.58 0.81 11.70
C VAL A 364 0.30 1.19 10.91
N PRO A 365 0.24 2.39 10.27
CA PRO A 365 -0.97 2.86 9.65
C PRO A 365 -1.30 2.12 8.35
N SER A 366 -2.59 1.90 8.08
CA SER A 366 -2.99 1.36 6.78
C SER A 366 -2.82 2.43 5.68
N GLY A 367 -2.48 2.02 4.45
CA GLY A 367 -2.34 2.96 3.31
C GLY A 367 -3.60 3.79 2.99
N ARG A 368 -4.77 3.43 3.53
CA ARG A 368 -5.99 4.27 3.48
C ARG A 368 -5.94 5.46 4.45
N ILE A 369 -5.41 5.25 5.65
CA ILE A 369 -5.17 6.31 6.65
C ILE A 369 -4.16 7.29 6.08
N VAL A 370 -3.00 6.79 5.60
CA VAL A 370 -1.96 7.61 4.98
C VAL A 370 -2.51 8.38 3.78
N LYS A 371 -3.28 7.74 2.88
CA LYS A 371 -3.94 8.44 1.76
C LYS A 371 -4.90 9.54 2.23
N SER A 372 -5.65 9.33 3.31
CA SER A 372 -6.56 10.34 3.86
C SER A 372 -5.81 11.56 4.39
N ILE A 373 -4.76 11.34 5.18
CA ILE A 373 -3.89 12.41 5.71
C ILE A 373 -3.19 13.17 4.58
N VAL A 374 -2.63 12.47 3.59
CA VAL A 374 -2.00 13.08 2.40
C VAL A 374 -3.00 13.94 1.61
N SER A 375 -4.26 13.51 1.48
CA SER A 375 -5.31 14.34 0.87
C SER A 375 -5.52 15.64 1.66
N GLN A 376 -5.71 15.53 2.98
CA GLN A 376 -5.95 16.68 3.87
C GLN A 376 -4.77 17.66 3.90
N ILE A 377 -3.53 17.18 3.87
CA ILE A 377 -2.33 18.05 3.81
C ILE A 377 -2.29 18.80 2.48
N ARG A 378 -2.56 18.14 1.35
CA ARG A 378 -2.61 18.79 0.02
C ARG A 378 -3.78 19.75 -0.14
N GLU A 379 -4.87 19.53 0.60
CA GLU A 379 -6.04 20.42 0.64
C GLU A 379 -5.82 21.64 1.55
N ARG A 380 -5.06 21.49 2.65
CA ARG A 380 -4.68 22.60 3.57
C ARG A 380 -3.57 23.48 3.01
N ASN A 381 -2.52 22.85 2.48
CA ASN A 381 -1.39 23.51 1.82
C ASN A 381 -1.40 23.13 0.33
N PRO A 382 -2.33 23.69 -0.48
CA PRO A 382 -2.25 23.53 -1.91
C PRO A 382 -0.95 24.20 -2.39
N ILE A 383 -0.09 23.43 -3.06
CA ILE A 383 1.05 23.99 -3.80
C ILE A 383 0.47 25.03 -4.76
N PRO A 384 0.82 26.33 -4.65
CA PRO A 384 0.24 27.35 -5.50
C PRO A 384 0.46 26.98 -6.96
N ASN A 385 -0.62 27.00 -7.75
CA ASN A 385 -0.52 26.75 -9.17
C ASN A 385 0.42 27.82 -9.76
N PRO A 386 1.56 27.44 -10.36
CA PRO A 386 2.58 28.42 -10.78
C PRO A 386 2.08 29.31 -11.92
N TRP A 387 1.10 28.82 -12.67
CA TRP A 387 0.50 29.45 -13.83
C TRP A 387 -0.53 30.54 -13.47
N ARG A 388 -0.63 31.55 -14.32
CA ARG A 388 -1.62 32.64 -14.25
C ARG A 388 -2.51 32.65 -15.49
N LYS A 389 -3.69 33.23 -15.33
CA LYS A 389 -4.63 33.45 -16.44
C LYS A 389 -4.02 34.42 -17.46
N GLY A 390 -3.95 33.99 -18.72
CA GLY A 390 -3.39 34.76 -19.84
C GLY A 390 -1.99 34.29 -20.29
N GLU A 391 -1.26 33.57 -19.45
CA GLU A 391 0.04 32.98 -19.81
C GLU A 391 -0.13 31.91 -20.91
N VAL A 392 0.95 31.68 -21.66
CA VAL A 392 1.02 30.74 -22.78
C VAL A 392 1.96 29.59 -22.42
N ALA A 393 1.54 28.35 -22.68
CA ALA A 393 2.31 27.16 -22.34
C ALA A 393 2.22 26.10 -23.45
N MET A 394 3.18 25.18 -23.48
CA MET A 394 3.16 24.03 -24.40
C MET A 394 2.73 22.73 -23.69
N ILE A 395 1.87 21.95 -24.33
CA ILE A 395 1.30 20.71 -23.78
C ILE A 395 2.31 19.56 -23.78
N ILE A 396 2.49 18.94 -22.61
CA ILE A 396 3.17 17.64 -22.41
C ILE A 396 2.15 16.55 -22.05
N VAL A 397 2.09 15.51 -22.89
CA VAL A 397 1.24 14.32 -22.67
C VAL A 397 1.87 13.36 -21.63
N LYS A 398 1.97 13.81 -20.38
CA LYS A 398 2.31 12.95 -19.22
C LYS A 398 1.03 12.34 -18.65
N ASP A 399 0.90 11.02 -18.73
CA ASP A 399 -0.11 10.19 -18.06
C ASP A 399 -1.57 10.70 -18.10
N ASN A 400 -1.92 11.48 -19.13
CA ASN A 400 -3.23 12.07 -19.35
C ASN A 400 -3.73 11.63 -20.74
N PRO A 401 -4.76 10.76 -20.82
CA PRO A 401 -5.24 10.21 -22.08
C PRO A 401 -5.97 11.24 -22.95
N ASP A 402 -6.56 12.27 -22.33
CA ASP A 402 -7.40 13.28 -23.01
C ASP A 402 -6.55 14.25 -23.84
N LEU A 403 -5.24 14.30 -23.58
CA LEU A 403 -4.24 15.06 -24.34
C LEU A 403 -3.58 14.23 -25.45
N ARG A 404 -4.09 13.05 -25.79
CA ARG A 404 -3.54 12.19 -26.86
C ARG A 404 -3.51 12.95 -28.19
N GLY A 405 -2.33 13.02 -28.81
CA GLY A 405 -2.12 13.77 -30.06
C GLY A 405 -1.92 15.28 -29.89
N LYS A 406 -2.05 15.83 -28.68
CA LYS A 406 -1.86 17.26 -28.36
C LYS A 406 -0.45 17.63 -27.89
N GLY A 407 0.45 16.66 -27.80
CA GLY A 407 1.84 16.91 -27.39
C GLY A 407 2.54 17.88 -28.33
N GLY A 408 3.14 18.93 -27.77
CA GLY A 408 3.74 20.03 -28.53
C GLY A 408 2.77 21.13 -28.95
N CYS A 409 1.46 21.03 -28.65
CA CYS A 409 0.54 22.14 -28.92
C CYS A 409 0.78 23.30 -27.96
N TRP A 410 0.73 24.53 -28.48
CA TRP A 410 0.49 25.71 -27.65
C TRP A 410 -0.90 25.62 -26.99
N CYS A 411 -1.01 26.26 -25.83
CA CYS A 411 -2.27 26.51 -25.16
C CYS A 411 -2.21 27.80 -24.35
N VAL A 412 -3.37 28.47 -24.22
CA VAL A 412 -3.54 29.68 -23.41
C VAL A 412 -4.24 29.32 -22.10
N ILE A 413 -3.71 29.75 -20.96
CA ILE A 413 -4.31 29.47 -19.65
C ILE A 413 -5.52 30.40 -19.44
N THR A 414 -6.73 29.84 -19.55
CA THR A 414 -8.00 30.59 -19.46
C THR A 414 -8.54 30.68 -18.04
N GLU A 415 -8.22 29.71 -17.19
CA GLU A 415 -8.57 29.68 -15.76
C GLU A 415 -7.51 28.92 -14.94
N VAL A 416 -7.37 29.30 -13.67
CA VAL A 416 -6.40 28.71 -12.74
C VAL A 416 -7.15 28.19 -11.52
N HIS A 417 -7.03 26.89 -11.26
CA HIS A 417 -7.61 26.18 -10.12
C HIS A 417 -6.49 25.64 -9.22
N ASN A 418 -6.81 25.25 -7.98
CA ASN A 418 -5.84 24.84 -6.96
C ASN A 418 -4.90 23.69 -7.38
N PHE A 419 -5.32 22.83 -8.32
CA PHE A 419 -4.54 21.67 -8.78
C PHE A 419 -4.56 21.48 -10.32
N SER A 420 -5.14 22.42 -11.06
CA SER A 420 -5.34 22.33 -12.51
C SER A 420 -5.50 23.70 -13.15
N CYS A 421 -5.24 23.80 -14.45
CA CYS A 421 -5.60 24.93 -15.29
C CYS A 421 -6.72 24.51 -16.24
N THR A 422 -7.64 25.41 -16.54
CA THR A 422 -8.38 25.33 -17.81
C THR A 422 -7.50 25.98 -18.87
N VAL A 423 -7.25 25.29 -19.97
CA VAL A 423 -6.41 25.79 -21.07
C VAL A 423 -7.12 25.67 -22.41
N ARG A 424 -6.96 26.68 -23.27
CA ARG A 424 -7.49 26.70 -24.63
C ARG A 424 -6.44 26.19 -25.60
N LEU A 425 -6.78 25.18 -26.39
CA LEU A 425 -6.07 24.70 -27.58
C LEU A 425 -6.88 25.07 -28.83
N TRP A 426 -6.27 24.90 -30.00
CA TRP A 426 -6.86 25.12 -31.34
C TRP A 426 -8.20 24.41 -31.59
N ASP A 427 -8.57 23.38 -30.84
CA ASP A 427 -9.86 22.68 -30.93
C ASP A 427 -10.74 22.73 -29.66
N GLY A 428 -10.41 23.60 -28.70
CA GLY A 428 -11.27 23.87 -27.55
C GLY A 428 -10.56 23.90 -26.20
N ASN A 429 -11.35 23.83 -25.12
CA ASN A 429 -10.85 23.97 -23.75
C ASN A 429 -10.64 22.60 -23.09
N TYR A 430 -9.50 22.42 -22.42
CA TYR A 430 -9.11 21.21 -21.71
C TYR A 430 -8.78 21.53 -20.26
N GLN A 431 -9.11 20.62 -19.33
CA GLN A 431 -8.62 20.71 -17.96
C GLN A 431 -7.33 19.89 -17.81
N VAL A 432 -6.24 20.57 -17.45
CA VAL A 432 -4.90 19.98 -17.37
C VAL A 432 -4.27 20.29 -16.01
N LYS A 433 -3.29 19.48 -15.58
CA LYS A 433 -2.51 19.79 -14.38
C LYS A 433 -1.29 20.65 -14.74
N PRO A 434 -0.67 21.37 -13.79
CA PRO A 434 0.61 22.03 -14.01
C PRO A 434 1.71 21.09 -14.53
N GLU A 435 1.71 19.81 -14.16
CA GLU A 435 2.67 18.81 -14.67
C GLU A 435 2.51 18.47 -16.17
N ASN A 436 1.36 18.81 -16.78
CA ASN A 436 1.08 18.66 -18.22
C ASN A 436 1.46 19.91 -19.04
N LEU A 437 1.95 20.97 -18.40
CA LEU A 437 2.33 22.21 -19.05
C LEU A 437 3.86 22.37 -19.05
N LYS A 438 4.39 22.99 -20.11
CA LYS A 438 5.79 23.40 -20.24
C LYS A 438 5.84 24.90 -20.50
N ASP A 439 6.74 25.54 -19.79
CA ASP A 439 7.15 26.93 -20.03
C ASP A 439 7.82 27.11 -21.41
N LEU A 440 7.69 28.32 -21.94
CA LEU A 440 8.18 28.73 -23.26
C LEU A 440 9.11 29.95 -23.07
N PRO A 441 10.31 29.96 -23.69
CA PRO A 441 11.30 31.02 -23.50
C PRO A 441 10.95 32.26 -24.36
N TYR A 442 9.72 32.76 -24.22
CA TYR A 442 9.15 33.85 -25.01
C TYR A 442 9.08 35.13 -24.17
N SER A 443 9.17 36.30 -24.83
CA SER A 443 8.88 37.58 -24.21
C SER A 443 7.36 37.83 -24.11
N ASN A 444 6.94 38.78 -23.27
CA ASN A 444 5.52 39.17 -23.17
C ASN A 444 4.87 39.52 -24.52
N GLU A 445 5.64 40.11 -25.46
CA GLU A 445 5.19 40.43 -26.83
C GLU A 445 4.99 39.15 -27.65
N GLN A 446 5.89 38.18 -27.51
CA GLN A 446 5.80 36.88 -28.18
C GLN A 446 4.68 36.00 -27.61
N GLU A 447 4.41 36.06 -26.30
CA GLU A 447 3.21 35.47 -25.71
C GLU A 447 1.93 36.10 -26.27
N GLU A 448 1.90 37.42 -26.46
CA GLU A 448 0.75 38.14 -27.02
C GLU A 448 0.45 37.68 -28.46
N GLU A 449 1.47 37.53 -29.31
CA GLU A 449 1.28 36.97 -30.66
C GLU A 449 0.84 35.51 -30.65
N VAL A 450 1.43 34.64 -29.81
CA VAL A 450 0.97 33.24 -29.71
C VAL A 450 -0.47 33.18 -29.17
N ARG A 451 -0.86 34.06 -28.25
CA ARG A 451 -2.25 34.14 -27.75
C ARG A 451 -3.23 34.49 -28.87
N LYS A 452 -2.89 35.48 -29.70
CA LYS A 452 -3.68 35.84 -30.89
C LYS A 452 -3.77 34.68 -31.89
N LEU A 453 -2.67 33.98 -32.14
CA LEU A 453 -2.64 32.81 -33.02
C LEU A 453 -3.48 31.66 -32.48
N CYS A 454 -3.36 31.33 -31.18
CA CYS A 454 -4.21 30.34 -30.53
C CYS A 454 -5.70 30.69 -30.62
N ASP A 455 -6.06 31.96 -30.44
CA ASP A 455 -7.46 32.41 -30.50
C ASP A 455 -8.00 32.40 -31.94
N ARG A 456 -7.20 32.78 -32.94
CA ARG A 456 -7.53 32.60 -34.37
C ARG A 456 -7.79 31.14 -34.69
N LEU A 457 -6.83 30.25 -34.39
CA LEU A 457 -6.96 28.80 -34.63
C LEU A 457 -8.20 28.22 -33.94
N SER A 458 -8.46 28.61 -32.70
CA SER A 458 -9.64 28.18 -31.92
C SER A 458 -10.97 28.66 -32.53
N SER A 459 -10.98 29.83 -33.17
CA SER A 459 -12.18 30.41 -33.80
C SER A 459 -12.52 29.76 -35.15
N LEU A 460 -11.54 29.18 -35.83
CA LEU A 460 -11.71 28.49 -37.11
C LEU A 460 -12.15 27.02 -36.94
N TYR A 461 -11.91 26.42 -35.78
CA TYR A 461 -12.25 25.02 -35.53
C TYR A 461 -13.76 24.76 -35.44
N SER A 462 -14.20 23.70 -36.11
CA SER A 462 -15.53 23.10 -35.95
C SER A 462 -15.41 21.58 -35.83
N PRO A 463 -16.21 20.92 -34.97
CA PRO A 463 -16.29 19.45 -34.93
C PRO A 463 -16.63 18.80 -36.27
N GLU A 464 -17.41 19.50 -37.11
CA GLU A 464 -17.91 19.04 -38.41
C GLU A 464 -16.90 19.26 -39.56
N MET A 465 -15.78 19.95 -39.30
CA MET A 465 -14.71 20.21 -40.28
C MET A 465 -14.08 18.90 -40.80
N GLU A 466 -13.61 18.88 -42.05
CA GLU A 466 -12.85 17.74 -42.58
C GLU A 466 -11.55 17.49 -41.82
N ASP A 467 -11.15 16.21 -41.71
CA ASP A 467 -9.93 15.81 -40.99
C ASP A 467 -8.65 16.41 -41.58
N THR A 468 -8.63 16.73 -42.88
CA THR A 468 -7.54 17.47 -43.54
C THR A 468 -7.34 18.85 -42.93
N ALA A 469 -8.42 19.64 -42.79
CA ALA A 469 -8.35 20.99 -42.23
C ALA A 469 -8.11 20.96 -40.71
N LYS A 470 -8.70 19.98 -40.00
CA LYS A 470 -8.33 19.69 -38.60
C LYS A 470 -6.83 19.40 -38.46
N ALA A 471 -6.22 18.66 -39.39
CA ALA A 471 -4.78 18.37 -39.39
C ALA A 471 -3.91 19.61 -39.67
N VAL A 472 -4.38 20.57 -40.48
CA VAL A 472 -3.70 21.87 -40.68
C VAL A 472 -3.71 22.69 -39.39
N LEU A 473 -4.88 22.91 -38.77
CA LEU A 473 -4.98 23.61 -37.47
C LEU A 473 -4.14 22.90 -36.39
N ALA A 474 -4.16 21.57 -36.37
CA ALA A 474 -3.36 20.75 -35.48
C ALA A 474 -1.84 20.85 -35.70
N SER A 475 -1.40 21.33 -36.86
CA SER A 475 0.03 21.49 -37.20
C SER A 475 0.50 22.91 -36.92
N LEU A 476 -0.30 23.91 -37.32
CA LEU A 476 -0.05 25.33 -37.01
C LEU A 476 -0.01 25.59 -35.49
N GLY A 477 -0.88 24.92 -34.72
CA GLY A 477 -0.89 24.98 -33.27
C GLY A 477 0.31 24.31 -32.56
N ARG A 478 1.31 23.77 -33.28
CA ARG A 478 2.53 23.12 -32.73
C ARG A 478 3.84 23.73 -33.24
N ILE A 479 3.79 24.92 -33.81
CA ILE A 479 4.98 25.61 -34.32
C ILE A 479 5.88 26.03 -33.15
N ASP A 480 7.20 25.88 -33.26
CA ASP A 480 8.17 26.22 -32.19
C ASP A 480 8.74 27.64 -32.34
N ARG A 481 7.90 28.59 -32.77
CA ARG A 481 8.22 30.03 -32.92
C ARG A 481 6.96 30.89 -32.83
N PRO A 482 6.99 32.07 -32.19
CA PRO A 482 5.80 32.88 -31.92
C PRO A 482 5.21 33.63 -33.14
N TRP A 483 5.50 33.21 -34.38
CA TRP A 483 4.97 33.82 -35.61
C TRP A 483 4.79 32.79 -36.74
N LEU A 484 3.85 33.09 -37.64
CA LEU A 484 3.66 32.35 -38.88
C LEU A 484 4.49 32.97 -40.01
N THR A 485 4.83 32.15 -41.00
CA THR A 485 5.39 32.59 -42.29
C THR A 485 4.28 32.97 -43.25
N ASP A 486 4.58 33.75 -44.29
CA ASP A 486 3.60 34.22 -45.29
C ASP A 486 2.70 33.11 -45.86
N ILE A 487 3.24 31.89 -46.01
CA ILE A 487 2.50 30.71 -46.50
C ILE A 487 1.56 30.15 -45.42
N GLU A 488 2.00 30.08 -44.17
CA GLU A 488 1.18 29.60 -43.03
C GLU A 488 0.10 30.62 -42.66
N GLU A 489 0.40 31.91 -42.78
CA GLU A 489 -0.55 33.01 -42.62
C GLU A 489 -1.60 33.01 -43.76
N SER A 490 -1.21 32.61 -44.98
CA SER A 490 -2.12 32.39 -46.12
C SER A 490 -2.97 31.11 -46.02
N LEU A 491 -2.84 30.32 -44.95
CA LEU A 491 -3.65 29.14 -44.66
C LEU A 491 -4.71 29.38 -43.55
N LEU A 492 -4.85 30.62 -43.06
CA LEU A 492 -5.76 31.05 -41.98
C LEU A 492 -6.73 32.17 -42.40
#